data_AF-A0A533X9R2-F1
#
_entry.id   AF-A0A533X9R2-F1
#
_cell.length_a   1.000
_cell.length_b   1.000
_cell.length_c   1.000
_cell.angle_alpha   90.00
_cell.angle_beta   90.00
_cell.angle_gamma   90.00
#
_symmetry.space_group_name_H-M   'P 1'
#
loop_
_entity.id
_entity.type
_entity.pdbx_description
1 polymer ?
#
loop_
_entity_poly.entity_id
_entity_poly.type
_entity_poly.pdbx_seq_one_letter_code
_entity_poly.pdbx_strand_id
1 'polypeptide(L)'
;MGNRRQSRERALQILFQWDIHGKAGEWLEDFWIQHPLSAEVRLFVERLVDGVIAHRAELDELIGAHATNWKISRMPIVDRNII
;
A
#
# COMPACT_ATOMS: atom_id res chain seq x y z
N MET A 1 2.45 -21.16 -5.81
CA MET A 1 2.51 -19.98 -6.71
C MET A 1 1.44 -18.90 -6.44
N GLY A 2 0.39 -19.12 -5.64
CA GLY A 2 -0.67 -18.12 -5.39
C GLY A 2 -0.36 -17.00 -4.37
N ASN A 3 0.62 -17.18 -3.48
CA ASN A 3 0.86 -16.25 -2.36
C ASN A 3 1.32 -14.85 -2.77
N ARG A 4 2.31 -14.73 -3.66
CA ARG A 4 2.93 -13.42 -3.94
C ARG A 4 2.00 -12.44 -4.64
N ARG A 5 1.13 -12.93 -5.53
CA ARG A 5 0.14 -12.09 -6.22
C ARG A 5 -0.90 -11.60 -5.23
N GLN A 6 -1.46 -12.51 -4.43
CA GLN A 6 -2.46 -12.17 -3.42
C GLN A 6 -1.90 -11.20 -2.38
N SER A 7 -0.66 -11.40 -1.92
CA SER A 7 -0.03 -10.45 -0.99
C SER A 7 0.09 -9.04 -1.57
N ARG A 8 0.54 -8.90 -2.82
CA ARG A 8 0.67 -7.58 -3.45
C ARG A 8 -0.68 -6.90 -3.65
N GLU A 9 -1.69 -7.66 -4.04
CA GLU A 9 -3.06 -7.14 -4.17
C GLU A 9 -3.60 -6.64 -2.82
N ARG A 10 -3.37 -7.39 -1.74
CA ARG A 10 -3.78 -6.99 -0.38
C ARG A 10 -2.98 -5.78 0.13
N ALA A 11 -1.68 -5.72 -0.13
CA ALA A 11 -0.86 -4.55 0.20
C ALA A 11 -1.38 -3.29 -0.50
N LEU A 12 -1.72 -3.38 -1.80
CA LEU A 12 -2.31 -2.28 -2.56
C LEU A 12 -3.64 -1.81 -1.96
N GLN A 13 -4.52 -2.73 -1.57
CA GLN A 13 -5.80 -2.41 -0.95
C GLN A 13 -5.64 -1.72 0.41
N ILE A 14 -4.65 -2.14 1.20
CA ILE A 14 -4.34 -1.51 2.50
C ILE A 14 -3.76 -0.11 2.29
N LEU A 15 -2.80 0.06 1.37
CA LEU A 15 -2.21 1.37 1.07
C LEU A 15 -3.24 2.36 0.53
N PHE A 16 -4.17 1.90 -0.30
CA PHE A 16 -5.30 2.69 -0.76
C PHE A 16 -6.18 3.16 0.40
N GLN A 17 -6.54 2.27 1.32
CA GLN A 17 -7.33 2.64 2.50
C GLN A 17 -6.56 3.56 3.44
N TRP A 18 -5.26 3.33 3.63
CA TRP A 18 -4.38 4.21 4.40
C TRP A 18 -4.37 5.63 3.82
N ASP A 19 -4.40 5.78 2.51
CA ASP A 19 -4.47 7.08 1.85
C ASP A 19 -5.79 7.82 2.07
N ILE A 20 -6.88 7.09 2.30
CA ILE A 20 -8.21 7.66 2.55
C ILE A 20 -8.42 7.95 4.04
N HIS A 21 -8.10 6.98 4.90
CA HIS A 21 -8.39 7.00 6.33
C HIS A 21 -7.23 7.51 7.18
N GLY A 22 -6.01 7.52 6.64
CA GLY A 22 -4.79 7.82 7.38
C GLY A 22 -4.26 6.62 8.14
N LYS A 23 -3.92 6.84 9.42
CA LYS A 23 -3.24 5.82 10.24
C LYS A 23 -4.07 4.55 10.43
N ALA A 24 -3.38 3.42 10.59
CA ALA A 24 -4.01 2.18 11.01
C ALA A 24 -4.79 2.35 12.32
N GLY A 25 -5.94 1.69 12.38
CA GLY A 25 -6.86 1.62 13.50
C GLY A 25 -7.88 0.51 13.23
N GLU A 26 -9.12 0.68 13.70
CA GLU A 26 -10.20 -0.32 13.59
C GLU A 26 -10.41 -0.82 12.15
N TRP A 27 -10.29 0.05 11.15
CA TRP A 27 -10.46 -0.31 9.74
C TRP A 27 -9.46 -1.38 9.26
N LEU A 28 -8.24 -1.41 9.79
CA LEU A 28 -7.24 -2.40 9.42
C LEU A 28 -7.58 -3.76 10.04
N GLU A 29 -8.08 -3.76 11.27
CA GLU A 29 -8.56 -4.98 11.94
C GLU A 29 -9.77 -5.56 11.20
N ASP A 30 -10.75 -4.72 10.87
CA ASP A 30 -11.90 -5.09 10.06
C ASP A 30 -11.50 -5.62 8.68
N PHE A 31 -10.49 -5.01 8.05
CA PHE A 31 -9.95 -5.49 6.78
C PHE A 31 -9.43 -6.93 6.88
N TRP A 32 -8.69 -7.25 7.94
CA TRP A 32 -8.15 -8.60 8.16
C TRP A 32 -9.24 -9.61 8.49
N ILE A 33 -10.30 -9.21 9.20
CA ILE A 33 -11.47 -10.05 9.46
C ILE A 33 -12.18 -10.41 8.14
N GLN A 34 -12.34 -9.43 7.24
CA GLN A 34 -12.99 -9.64 5.94
C GLN A 34 -12.12 -10.40 4.93
N HIS A 35 -10.79 -10.34 5.08
CA HIS A 35 -9.84 -10.94 4.13
C HIS A 35 -8.87 -11.89 4.85
N PRO A 36 -9.35 -13.07 5.31
CA PRO A 36 -8.51 -14.02 6.02
C PRO A 36 -7.39 -14.56 5.11
N LEU A 37 -6.17 -14.56 5.64
CA LEU A 37 -4.96 -15.09 5.00
C LEU A 37 -4.19 -15.95 5.99
N SER A 38 -3.27 -16.79 5.50
CA SER A 38 -2.33 -17.46 6.39
C SER A 38 -1.39 -16.45 7.05
N ALA A 39 -0.90 -16.78 8.24
CA ALA A 39 -0.02 -15.90 9.01
C ALA A 39 1.24 -15.48 8.23
N GLU A 40 1.85 -16.40 7.48
CA GLU A 40 3.02 -16.12 6.64
C GLU A 40 2.72 -15.05 5.56
N VAL A 41 1.55 -15.15 4.91
CA VAL A 41 1.12 -14.22 3.87
C VAL A 41 0.85 -12.86 4.46
N ARG A 42 0.14 -12.82 5.60
CA ARG A 42 -0.16 -11.59 6.32
C ARG A 42 1.11 -10.85 6.73
N LEU A 43 2.07 -11.55 7.33
CA LEU A 43 3.37 -10.96 7.69
C LEU A 43 4.10 -10.37 6.48
N PHE A 44 4.02 -11.03 5.33
CA PHE A 44 4.62 -10.49 4.11
C PHE A 44 3.88 -9.24 3.60
N VAL A 45 2.55 -9.19 3.71
CA VAL A 45 1.75 -8.00 3.37
C VAL A 45 2.09 -6.84 4.30
N GLU A 46 2.10 -7.08 5.61
CA GLU A 46 2.42 -6.06 6.63
C GLU A 46 3.82 -5.48 6.37
N ARG A 47 4.82 -6.33 6.11
CA ARG A 47 6.17 -5.87 5.75
C ARG A 47 6.22 -4.98 4.50
N LEU A 48 5.39 -5.26 3.48
CA LEU A 48 5.32 -4.41 2.29
C LEU A 48 4.69 -3.06 2.61
N VAL A 49 3.56 -3.07 3.32
CA VAL A 49 2.83 -1.87 3.70
C VAL A 49 3.67 -0.98 4.60
N ASP A 50 4.29 -1.55 5.65
CA ASP A 50 5.15 -0.82 6.59
C ASP A 50 6.36 -0.21 5.89
N GLY A 51 6.98 -0.95 4.96
CA GLY A 51 8.09 -0.44 4.16
C GLY A 51 7.68 0.76 3.30
N VAL A 52 6.54 0.68 2.61
CA VAL A 52 6.04 1.80 1.80
C VAL A 52 5.71 3.01 2.67
N ILE A 53 5.07 2.81 3.82
CA ILE A 53 4.72 3.92 4.74
C ILE A 53 5.97 4.57 5.31
N ALA A 54 6.96 3.77 5.74
CA ALA A 54 8.20 4.27 6.32
C ALA A 54 9.04 5.07 5.32
N HIS A 55 9.07 4.65 4.04
CA HIS A 55 9.84 5.30 2.99
C HIS A 55 9.01 6.25 2.11
N ARG A 56 7.77 6.57 2.50
CA ARG A 56 6.84 7.27 1.63
C ARG A 56 7.35 8.60 1.08
N ALA A 57 7.96 9.41 1.94
CA ALA A 57 8.47 10.72 1.50
C ALA A 57 9.60 10.59 0.47
N GLU A 58 10.50 9.62 0.66
CA GLU A 58 11.59 9.30 -0.26
C GLU A 58 11.04 8.73 -1.59
N LEU A 59 10.06 7.83 -1.52
CA LEU A 59 9.39 7.26 -2.68
C LEU A 59 8.65 8.36 -3.48
N ASP A 60 7.90 9.23 -2.81
CA ASP A 60 7.21 10.35 -3.44
C ASP A 60 8.23 11.33 -4.07
N GLU A 61 9.37 11.59 -3.44
CA GLU A 61 10.42 12.42 -4.05
C GLU A 61 10.99 11.78 -5.32
N LEU A 62 11.31 10.49 -5.27
CA LEU A 62 11.88 9.74 -6.39
C LEU A 62 10.89 9.61 -7.56
N ILE A 63 9.62 9.29 -7.28
CA ILE A 63 8.55 9.26 -8.29
C ILE A 63 8.39 10.65 -8.91
N GLY A 64 8.43 11.71 -8.09
CA GLY A 64 8.30 13.09 -8.53
C GLY A 64 9.43 13.53 -9.44
N ALA A 65 10.67 13.10 -9.16
CA ALA A 65 11.84 13.38 -9.99
C ALA A 65 11.74 12.77 -11.40
N HIS A 66 11.03 11.64 -11.53
CA HIS A 66 10.84 10.95 -12.82
C HIS A 66 9.51 11.29 -13.51
N ALA A 67 8.55 11.89 -12.79
CA ALA A 67 7.25 12.28 -13.33
C ALA A 67 7.34 13.60 -14.12
N THR A 68 7.60 13.49 -15.43
CA THR A 68 7.64 14.67 -16.33
C THR A 68 6.24 15.28 -16.46
N ASN A 69 6.10 16.58 -16.15
CA ASN A 69 4.84 17.34 -16.19
C ASN A 69 3.69 16.85 -15.28
N TRP A 70 3.92 15.89 -14.38
CA TRP A 70 2.88 15.39 -13.47
C TRP A 70 3.28 15.51 -12.01
N LYS A 71 2.55 16.34 -11.25
CA LYS A 71 2.68 16.37 -9.79
C LYS A 71 2.09 15.10 -9.19
N ILE A 72 2.78 14.46 -8.26
CA ILE A 72 2.25 13.30 -7.50
C ILE A 72 0.89 13.58 -6.88
N SER A 73 0.66 14.80 -6.40
CA SER A 73 -0.62 15.21 -5.83
C SER A 73 -1.82 15.12 -6.80
N ARG A 74 -1.57 14.96 -8.10
CA ARG A 74 -2.58 14.80 -9.15
C ARG A 74 -2.69 13.36 -9.67
N MET A 75 -1.84 12.44 -9.19
CA MET A 75 -1.94 11.02 -9.56
C MET A 75 -3.12 10.39 -8.81
N PRO A 76 -3.95 9.56 -9.46
CA PRO A 76 -4.92 8.77 -8.74
C PRO A 76 -4.23 7.90 -7.69
N ILE A 77 -4.91 7.69 -6.55
CA ILE A 77 -4.34 6.97 -5.39
C ILE A 77 -3.86 5.57 -5.79
N VAL A 78 -4.61 4.88 -6.64
CA VAL A 78 -4.25 3.54 -7.12
C VAL A 78 -3.00 3.58 -7.99
N ASP A 79 -2.94 4.50 -8.95
CA ASP A 79 -1.77 4.66 -9.82
C ASP A 79 -0.50 4.99 -9.03
N ARG A 80 -0.60 5.89 -8.04
CA ARG A 80 0.55 6.22 -7.17
C ARG A 80 1.04 5.00 -6.39
N ASN A 81 0.14 4.19 -5.84
CA ASN A 81 0.51 3.02 -5.03
C ASN A 81 0.98 1.80 -5.87
N ILE A 82 0.87 1.85 -7.20
CA ILE A 82 1.35 0.78 -8.10
C ILE A 82 2.81 0.99 -8.54
N ILE A 83 3.29 2.24 -8.57
CA ILE A 83 4.64 2.64 -9.01
C ILE A 83 5.69 2.16 -8.00
#